data_AF-A0AAN4ZJJ1-F1
#
_entry.id   AF-A0AAN4ZJJ1-F1
#
_cell.length_a   1.000
_cell.length_b   1.000
_cell.length_c   1.000
_cell.angle_alpha   90.00
_cell.angle_beta   90.00
_cell.angle_gamma   90.00
#
_symmetry.space_group_name_H-M   'P 1'
#
loop_
_entity.id
_entity.type
_entity.pdbx_description
1 polymer ?
#
loop_
_entity_poly.entity_id
_entity_poly.type
_entity_poly.pdbx_seq_one_letter_code
_entity_poly.pdbx_strand_id
1 'polypeptide(L)'
;MAKTKKHVLTVVKKELLPESTNIIQTDDGTLYYCKYTPPVRLYVQWQGKEIEATLPVESIDSHGSQGKVVYFTSQQKMYKAVFSPSDGITISYLRELAEGENHHRGAISSIMKAGKRYVCPMWEEPKKHGVVKDLSEEELKGLRWRGVHRSKDLFVLRNKKMSEPTGHKYGENAIIIESSIESPVQLHAEDSSQFIHVHFKSNELHILNTKTAEFRPTVQFDANLRIVSIAGVFNGKISLKCLIDKELCVVTAKLPVGYFGNTWSADDELKITRRFGEEKQLEIPNGFDSRFIKDFEVTRILGSGGFGVVFEVVHKLSNWKYAVKRVSVEKGREEAANKEIKTTVKLSYHTGIVRYDYAWKEVPPPDWQSNADSILLNNIGYSKDIYALTLPKFTSFLYILMESCNYSLEYWLNTHRDESSRHLPRIKSSFKQIVAAVAYIHQMDFIHRDLKPANILFFAEGWLKVCDMGISAVRSIDGKTDFTRTSIGSKMYMSPEQ
;
A
#
# COMPACT_ATOMS: atom_id res chain seq x y z
N MET A 1 18.61 -31.90 -4.30
CA MET A 1 18.54 -30.49 -4.73
C MET A 1 17.19 -30.27 -5.41
N ALA A 2 16.22 -29.73 -4.69
CA ALA A 2 14.93 -29.37 -5.28
C ALA A 2 15.16 -28.17 -6.20
N LYS A 3 14.89 -28.31 -7.50
CA LYS A 3 14.84 -27.16 -8.42
C LYS A 3 13.74 -26.23 -7.90
N THR A 4 14.12 -25.03 -7.47
CA THR A 4 13.20 -23.94 -7.11
C THR A 4 12.20 -23.77 -8.26
N LYS A 5 10.91 -24.03 -8.01
CA LYS A 5 9.87 -23.88 -9.04
C LYS A 5 9.80 -22.40 -9.42
N LYS A 6 10.14 -22.10 -10.67
CA LYS A 6 10.05 -20.76 -11.25
C LYS A 6 8.60 -20.49 -11.65
N HIS A 7 8.02 -19.38 -11.20
CA HIS A 7 6.62 -19.04 -11.45
C HIS A 7 6.49 -18.05 -12.61
N VAL A 8 5.64 -18.32 -13.60
CA VAL A 8 5.41 -17.41 -14.73
C VAL A 8 4.32 -16.40 -14.38
N LEU A 9 4.57 -15.11 -14.58
CA LEU A 9 3.58 -14.05 -14.32
C LEU A 9 2.51 -13.96 -15.40
N THR A 10 1.26 -13.74 -14.98
CA THR A 10 0.14 -13.45 -15.88
C THR A 10 0.15 -11.99 -16.27
N VAL A 11 0.39 -11.72 -17.56
CA VAL A 11 0.28 -10.37 -18.13
C VAL A 11 -1.19 -9.97 -18.19
N VAL A 12 -1.53 -8.85 -17.56
CA VAL A 12 -2.89 -8.30 -17.53
C VAL A 12 -3.06 -7.18 -18.56
N LYS A 13 -1.98 -6.44 -18.83
CA LYS A 13 -1.99 -5.32 -19.76
C LYS A 13 -0.63 -5.20 -20.44
N LYS A 14 -0.64 -4.97 -21.75
CA LYS A 14 0.54 -4.66 -22.57
C LYS A 14 0.25 -3.40 -23.38
N GLU A 15 1.14 -2.43 -23.32
CA GLU A 15 1.06 -1.18 -24.09
C GLU A 15 2.40 -0.92 -24.76
N LEU A 16 2.38 -0.44 -26.01
CA LEU A 16 3.59 -0.02 -26.69
C LEU A 16 4.13 1.26 -26.02
N LEU A 17 5.43 1.30 -25.75
CA LEU A 17 6.10 2.45 -25.14
C LEU A 17 6.93 3.17 -26.21
N PRO A 18 6.67 4.47 -26.49
CA PRO A 18 7.47 5.23 -27.44
C PRO A 18 8.96 5.26 -27.04
N GLU A 19 9.84 5.31 -28.05
CA GLU A 19 11.29 5.37 -27.83
C GLU A 19 11.68 6.55 -26.91
N SER A 20 12.72 6.35 -26.10
CA SER A 20 13.22 7.34 -25.13
C SER A 20 12.24 7.77 -24.03
N THR A 21 11.19 6.98 -23.79
CA THR A 21 10.23 7.22 -22.70
C THR A 21 10.59 6.40 -21.48
N ASN A 22 10.67 7.04 -20.32
CA ASN A 22 10.78 6.37 -19.02
C ASN A 22 9.42 6.34 -18.33
N ILE A 23 9.24 5.46 -17.35
CA ILE A 23 7.95 5.27 -16.67
C ILE A 23 8.14 5.30 -15.16
N ILE A 24 7.19 5.95 -14.48
CA ILE A 24 7.15 6.09 -13.03
C ILE A 24 5.72 5.78 -12.59
N GLN A 25 5.55 4.89 -11.61
CA GLN A 25 4.24 4.67 -11.00
C GLN A 25 4.16 5.43 -9.66
N THR A 26 3.07 6.15 -9.44
CA THR A 26 2.73 6.72 -8.11
C THR A 26 2.00 5.68 -7.25
N ASP A 27 1.90 5.95 -5.95
CA ASP A 27 1.34 5.01 -4.97
C ASP A 27 -0.17 4.77 -5.17
N ASP A 28 -0.85 5.61 -5.95
CA ASP A 28 -2.23 5.42 -6.39
C ASP A 28 -2.35 4.66 -7.72
N GLY A 29 -1.24 4.11 -8.22
CA GLY A 29 -1.17 3.30 -9.42
C GLY A 29 -1.08 4.08 -10.73
N THR A 30 -1.14 5.41 -10.69
CA THR A 30 -1.02 6.24 -11.89
C THR A 30 0.36 6.08 -12.53
N LEU A 31 0.38 5.77 -13.82
CA LEU A 31 1.62 5.68 -14.60
C LEU A 31 1.89 7.01 -15.29
N TYR A 32 3.02 7.62 -14.92
CA TYR A 32 3.57 8.78 -15.60
C TYR A 32 4.61 8.32 -16.61
N TYR A 33 4.48 8.81 -17.83
CA TYR A 33 5.37 8.55 -18.93
C TYR A 33 6.22 9.80 -19.15
N CYS A 34 7.53 9.67 -18.95
CA CYS A 34 8.49 10.75 -19.04
C CYS A 34 9.24 10.64 -20.37
N LYS A 35 8.94 11.53 -21.32
CA LYS A 35 9.66 11.60 -22.59
C LYS A 35 10.84 12.56 -22.44
N TYR A 36 12.05 12.00 -22.45
CA TYR A 36 13.28 12.79 -22.22
C TYR A 36 13.80 13.52 -23.46
N THR A 37 13.19 13.33 -24.63
CA THR A 37 13.55 14.10 -25.82
C THR A 37 13.03 15.54 -25.68
N PRO A 38 13.88 16.57 -25.86
CA PRO A 38 13.44 17.95 -25.77
C PRO A 38 12.34 18.29 -26.81
N PRO A 39 11.31 19.08 -26.45
CA PRO A 39 11.03 19.54 -25.09
C PRO A 39 10.60 18.38 -24.19
N VAL A 40 11.15 18.30 -22.97
CA VAL A 40 10.86 17.19 -22.06
C VAL A 40 9.39 17.22 -21.67
N ARG A 41 8.71 16.06 -21.74
CA ARG A 41 7.27 15.96 -21.44
C ARG A 41 6.98 14.90 -20.40
N LEU A 42 5.96 15.16 -19.61
CA LEU A 42 5.29 14.20 -18.75
C LEU A 42 3.88 14.00 -19.28
N TYR A 43 3.44 12.75 -19.43
CA TYR A 43 2.04 12.46 -19.76
C TYR A 43 1.50 11.30 -18.93
N VAL A 44 0.18 11.26 -18.80
CA VAL A 44 -0.58 10.16 -18.19
C VAL A 44 -1.67 9.72 -19.15
N GLN A 45 -2.01 8.43 -19.11
CA GLN A 45 -3.15 7.89 -19.83
C GLN A 45 -4.37 7.90 -18.90
N TRP A 46 -5.37 8.72 -19.20
CA TRP A 46 -6.57 8.90 -18.37
C TRP A 46 -7.84 8.81 -19.23
N GLN A 47 -8.72 7.86 -18.89
CA GLN A 47 -9.99 7.61 -19.62
C GLN A 47 -9.83 7.47 -21.14
N GLY A 48 -8.74 6.82 -21.57
CA GLY A 48 -8.42 6.61 -22.99
C GLY A 48 -7.89 7.85 -23.71
N LYS A 49 -7.59 8.94 -22.99
CA LYS A 49 -6.94 10.14 -23.52
C LYS A 49 -5.57 10.33 -22.89
N GLU A 50 -4.64 10.83 -23.69
CA GLU A 50 -3.34 11.28 -23.22
C GLU A 50 -3.47 12.70 -22.66
N ILE A 51 -3.09 12.87 -21.38
CA ILE A 51 -2.99 14.18 -20.74
C ILE A 51 -1.52 14.48 -20.57
N GLU A 52 -1.00 15.45 -21.32
CA GLU A 52 0.43 15.82 -21.32
C GLU A 52 0.69 17.20 -20.70
N ALA A 53 1.89 17.37 -20.15
CA ALA A 53 2.46 18.66 -19.77
C ALA A 53 3.93 18.71 -20.19
N THR A 54 4.31 19.87 -20.75
CA THR A 54 5.72 20.16 -21.06
C THR A 54 6.41 20.64 -19.80
N LEU A 55 7.58 20.06 -19.48
CA LEU A 55 8.33 20.46 -18.31
C LEU A 55 9.12 21.75 -18.58
N PRO A 56 9.26 22.63 -17.57
CA PRO A 56 10.04 23.86 -17.68
C PRO A 56 11.55 23.58 -17.54
N VAL A 57 12.04 22.44 -18.05
CA VAL A 57 13.43 21.97 -17.92
C VAL A 57 13.91 21.31 -19.21
N GLU A 58 15.22 21.39 -19.47
CA GLU A 58 15.85 20.79 -20.65
C GLU A 58 16.16 19.30 -20.47
N SER A 59 16.38 18.87 -19.23
CA SER A 59 16.70 17.49 -18.87
C SER A 59 16.18 17.15 -17.48
N ILE A 60 15.97 15.86 -17.21
CA ILE A 60 15.72 15.33 -15.87
C ILE A 60 16.97 14.59 -15.41
N ASP A 61 17.55 15.03 -14.29
CA ASP A 61 18.75 14.43 -13.71
C ASP A 61 18.39 13.20 -12.86
N SER A 62 17.30 13.29 -12.09
CA SER A 62 16.77 12.22 -11.25
C SER A 62 15.27 12.40 -11.03
N HIS A 63 14.58 11.31 -10.69
CA HIS A 63 13.14 11.32 -10.41
C HIS A 63 12.74 10.21 -9.42
N GLY A 64 11.54 10.35 -8.88
CA GLY A 64 10.75 9.28 -8.30
C GLY A 64 9.39 9.79 -7.83
N SER A 65 8.71 9.03 -6.98
CA SER A 65 7.33 9.29 -6.60
C SER A 65 7.11 9.08 -5.10
N GLN A 66 6.11 9.79 -4.57
CA GLN A 66 5.52 9.52 -3.26
C GLN A 66 4.06 9.97 -3.26
N GLY A 67 3.17 9.14 -2.73
CA GLY A 67 1.74 9.37 -2.80
C GLY A 67 1.33 9.52 -4.27
N LYS A 68 0.70 10.64 -4.60
CA LYS A 68 0.26 10.99 -5.97
C LYS A 68 1.22 11.90 -6.74
N VAL A 69 2.37 12.17 -6.15
CA VAL A 69 3.30 13.21 -6.61
C VAL A 69 4.50 12.56 -7.27
N VAL A 70 4.88 13.07 -8.44
CA VAL A 70 6.17 12.78 -9.08
C VAL A 70 7.12 13.92 -8.75
N TYR A 71 8.31 13.57 -8.30
CA TYR A 71 9.38 14.48 -7.95
C TYR A 71 10.54 14.31 -8.92
N PHE A 72 11.13 15.41 -9.37
CA PHE A 72 12.27 15.36 -10.29
C PHE A 72 13.21 16.55 -10.11
N THR A 73 14.49 16.32 -10.43
CA THR A 73 15.54 17.35 -10.37
C THR A 73 16.01 17.72 -11.77
N SER A 74 16.38 18.99 -11.93
CA SER A 74 17.07 19.50 -13.12
C SER A 74 17.93 20.69 -12.74
N GLN A 75 19.21 20.69 -13.13
CA GLN A 75 20.12 21.84 -12.97
C GLN A 75 20.11 22.43 -11.54
N GLN A 76 20.29 21.58 -10.52
CA GLN A 76 20.27 21.97 -9.08
C GLN A 76 18.93 22.50 -8.56
N LYS A 77 17.83 22.32 -9.31
CA LYS A 77 16.47 22.68 -8.89
C LYS A 77 15.61 21.44 -8.75
N MET A 78 14.69 21.52 -7.79
CA MET A 78 13.75 20.47 -7.45
C MET A 78 12.33 20.89 -7.87
N TYR A 79 11.61 19.98 -8.52
CA TYR A 79 10.25 20.19 -8.98
C TYR A 79 9.35 19.04 -8.55
N LYS A 80 8.04 19.31 -8.55
CA LYS A 80 7.00 18.30 -8.40
C LYS A 80 5.99 18.40 -9.53
N ALA A 81 5.44 17.26 -9.94
CA ALA A 81 4.34 17.12 -10.87
C ALA A 81 3.20 16.35 -10.19
N VAL A 82 1.97 16.84 -10.34
CA VAL A 82 0.77 16.22 -9.79
C VAL A 82 -0.28 16.18 -10.88
N PHE A 83 -0.84 15.00 -11.11
CA PHE A 83 -1.99 14.81 -11.98
C PHE A 83 -3.29 14.93 -11.18
N SER A 84 -4.22 15.74 -11.67
CA SER A 84 -5.63 15.72 -11.26
C SER A 84 -6.53 15.59 -12.49
N PRO A 85 -7.67 14.89 -12.39
CA PRO A 85 -8.63 14.82 -13.51
C PRO A 85 -9.19 16.17 -13.95
N SER A 86 -9.25 17.16 -13.06
CA SER A 86 -9.77 18.51 -13.31
C SER A 86 -8.75 19.43 -13.98
N ASP A 87 -7.49 19.37 -13.52
CA ASP A 87 -6.48 20.39 -13.83
C ASP A 87 -5.34 19.83 -14.71
N GLY A 88 -5.41 18.54 -15.06
CA GLY A 88 -4.36 17.86 -15.80
C GLY A 88 -3.09 17.69 -14.98
N ILE A 89 -1.92 17.77 -15.62
CA ILE A 89 -0.62 17.67 -14.94
C ILE A 89 -0.15 19.07 -14.56
N THR A 90 -0.17 19.37 -13.26
CA THR A 90 0.38 20.62 -12.72
C THR A 90 1.83 20.42 -12.30
N ILE A 91 2.71 21.31 -12.75
CA ILE A 91 4.14 21.30 -12.41
C ILE A 91 4.44 22.50 -11.50
N SER A 92 5.18 22.28 -10.42
CA SER A 92 5.57 23.35 -9.50
C SER A 92 7.04 23.22 -9.11
N TYR A 93 7.75 24.34 -9.09
CA TYR A 93 9.05 24.44 -8.43
C TYR A 93 8.91 24.24 -6.92
N LEU A 94 9.84 23.50 -6.33
CA LEU A 94 9.82 23.17 -4.90
C LEU A 94 10.92 23.92 -4.14
N ARG A 95 12.19 23.70 -4.52
CA ARG A 95 13.37 24.29 -3.85
C ARG A 95 14.63 24.16 -4.70
N GLU A 96 15.69 24.84 -4.30
CA GLU A 96 17.04 24.54 -4.78
C GLU A 96 17.65 23.38 -3.98
N LEU A 97 18.59 22.68 -4.61
CA LEU A 97 19.37 21.61 -4.00
C LEU A 97 20.51 22.23 -3.18
N ALA A 98 20.78 21.68 -2.00
CA ALA A 98 21.82 22.21 -1.14
C ALA A 98 23.21 21.92 -1.74
N GLU A 99 24.18 22.79 -1.49
CA GLU A 99 25.57 22.53 -1.88
C GLU A 99 26.06 21.20 -1.28
N GLY A 100 26.60 20.32 -2.13
CA GLY A 100 27.04 18.97 -1.79
C GLY A 100 25.91 17.92 -1.65
N GLU A 101 24.66 18.29 -1.97
CA GLU A 101 23.53 17.35 -2.02
C GLU A 101 23.66 16.40 -3.21
N ASN A 102 23.70 15.11 -2.92
CA ASN A 102 23.77 14.04 -3.92
C ASN A 102 22.41 13.35 -4.02
N HIS A 103 22.01 13.00 -5.25
CA HIS A 103 20.74 12.37 -5.53
C HIS A 103 20.96 10.94 -5.99
N HIS A 104 20.11 10.04 -5.50
CA HIS A 104 20.21 8.61 -5.72
C HIS A 104 18.93 8.07 -6.35
N ARG A 105 19.02 6.87 -6.93
CA ARG A 105 17.85 6.17 -7.46
C ARG A 105 16.85 5.90 -6.34
N GLY A 106 15.55 5.95 -6.69
CA GLY A 106 14.46 5.77 -5.73
C GLY A 106 14.11 7.04 -4.96
N ALA A 107 14.38 8.22 -5.54
CA ALA A 107 14.04 9.51 -4.96
C ALA A 107 14.65 9.78 -3.57
N ILE A 108 15.93 9.49 -3.39
CA ILE A 108 16.65 9.72 -2.13
C ILE A 108 17.74 10.78 -2.33
N SER A 109 17.80 11.74 -1.42
CA SER A 109 18.88 12.73 -1.32
C SER A 109 19.82 12.38 -0.17
N SER A 110 21.10 12.73 -0.32
CA SER A 110 22.10 12.55 0.73
C SER A 110 23.10 13.69 0.79
N ILE A 111 23.64 13.97 1.97
CA ILE A 111 24.75 14.90 2.14
C ILE A 111 25.77 14.35 3.15
N MET A 112 27.05 14.61 2.92
CA MET A 112 28.13 14.32 3.88
C MET A 112 28.36 15.55 4.77
N LYS A 113 28.36 15.36 6.09
CA LYS A 113 28.67 16.43 7.06
C LYS A 113 29.39 15.84 8.27
N ALA A 114 30.56 16.40 8.59
CA ALA A 114 31.40 15.98 9.72
C ALA A 114 31.67 14.46 9.75
N GLY A 115 32.01 13.88 8.59
CA GLY A 115 32.29 12.45 8.44
C GLY A 115 31.05 11.53 8.46
N LYS A 116 29.85 12.06 8.69
CA LYS A 116 28.60 11.28 8.69
C LYS A 116 27.75 11.56 7.45
N ARG A 117 27.07 10.54 6.93
CA ARG A 117 26.11 10.68 5.81
C ARG A 117 24.71 10.88 6.36
N TYR A 118 24.04 11.93 5.89
CA TYR A 118 22.64 12.21 6.17
C TYR A 118 21.83 11.82 4.93
N VAL A 119 20.72 11.11 5.11
CA VAL A 119 19.81 10.74 4.01
C VAL A 119 18.37 11.10 4.33
N CYS A 120 17.64 11.53 3.32
CA CYS A 120 16.19 11.73 3.36
C CYS A 120 15.61 11.51 1.97
N PRO A 121 14.29 11.42 1.83
CA PRO A 121 13.67 11.50 0.52
C PRO A 121 14.04 12.82 -0.20
N MET A 122 14.08 12.80 -1.53
CA MET A 122 14.62 13.92 -2.32
C MET A 122 13.82 15.23 -2.20
N TRP A 123 12.54 15.14 -1.86
CA TRP A 123 11.68 16.31 -1.63
C TRP A 123 11.92 16.97 -0.27
N GLU A 124 12.59 16.29 0.65
CA GLU A 124 13.02 16.85 1.93
C GLU A 124 14.45 17.40 1.84
N GLU A 125 14.80 18.32 2.75
CA GLU A 125 16.17 18.82 2.86
C GLU A 125 17.03 17.93 3.77
N PRO A 126 18.11 17.29 3.28
CA PRO A 126 18.96 16.42 4.10
C PRO A 126 19.59 17.13 5.29
N LYS A 127 19.88 18.43 5.15
CA LYS A 127 20.47 19.25 6.23
C LYS A 127 19.51 19.48 7.42
N LYS A 128 18.20 19.40 7.18
CA LYS A 128 17.15 19.65 8.20
C LYS A 128 16.47 18.38 8.67
N HIS A 129 16.20 17.47 7.73
CA HIS A 129 15.35 16.28 7.93
C HIS A 129 16.13 14.97 7.77
N GLY A 130 17.39 15.04 7.34
CA GLY A 130 18.21 13.87 7.08
C GLY A 130 18.45 13.05 8.34
N VAL A 131 18.26 11.74 8.22
CA VAL A 131 18.63 10.78 9.24
C VAL A 131 20.12 10.44 9.09
N VAL A 132 20.82 10.42 10.22
CA VAL A 132 22.24 10.07 10.28
C VAL A 132 22.43 8.58 10.01
N LYS A 133 23.42 8.24 9.18
CA LYS A 133 23.92 6.88 9.03
C LYS A 133 25.03 6.61 10.03
N ASP A 134 24.87 5.56 10.82
CA ASP A 134 25.83 5.15 11.85
C ASP A 134 26.81 4.05 11.41
N LEU A 135 26.85 3.71 10.11
CA LEU A 135 27.82 2.75 9.56
C LEU A 135 29.13 3.47 9.18
N SER A 136 30.26 2.95 9.65
CA SER A 136 31.60 3.50 9.38
C SER A 136 32.08 3.22 7.95
N GLU A 137 33.03 4.02 7.44
CA GLU A 137 33.61 3.81 6.10
C GLU A 137 34.35 2.45 5.97
N GLU A 138 34.90 1.93 7.07
CA GLU A 138 35.54 0.62 7.09
C GLU A 138 34.53 -0.53 6.97
N GLU A 139 33.38 -0.43 7.65
CA GLU A 139 32.28 -1.41 7.59
C GLU A 139 31.61 -1.45 6.20
N LEU A 140 31.66 -0.34 5.47
CA LEU A 140 31.09 -0.19 4.13
C LEU A 140 32.04 -0.60 3.00
N LYS A 141 33.25 -1.09 3.31
CA LYS A 141 34.26 -1.40 2.30
C LYS A 141 33.79 -2.51 1.36
N GLY A 142 33.60 -2.16 0.09
CA GLY A 142 33.12 -3.08 -0.96
C GLY A 142 31.59 -3.21 -1.06
N LEU A 143 30.84 -2.62 -0.13
CA LEU A 143 29.38 -2.56 -0.18
C LEU A 143 28.92 -1.37 -1.02
N ARG A 144 28.06 -1.62 -1.99
CA ARG A 144 27.42 -0.56 -2.79
C ARG A 144 26.05 -0.25 -2.22
N TRP A 145 25.91 0.92 -1.62
CA TRP A 145 24.62 1.39 -1.13
C TRP A 145 23.63 1.61 -2.30
N ARG A 146 22.36 1.24 -2.11
CA ARG A 146 21.32 1.32 -3.14
C ARG A 146 20.06 2.05 -2.71
N GLY A 147 19.86 2.30 -1.43
CA GLY A 147 18.70 3.03 -0.94
C GLY A 147 18.39 2.71 0.51
N VAL A 148 17.31 3.30 1.00
CA VAL A 148 16.74 3.02 2.31
C VAL A 148 15.30 2.54 2.08
N HIS A 149 14.89 1.48 2.77
CA HIS A 149 13.51 1.01 2.79
C HIS A 149 13.07 0.70 4.22
N ARG A 150 12.01 1.35 4.72
CA ARG A 150 11.49 1.17 6.09
C ARG A 150 12.57 1.22 7.18
N SER A 151 13.38 2.27 7.16
CA SER A 151 14.52 2.47 8.07
C SER A 151 15.61 1.40 7.99
N LYS A 152 15.64 0.61 6.92
CA LYS A 152 16.74 -0.33 6.63
C LYS A 152 17.56 0.18 5.44
N ASP A 153 18.87 0.33 5.63
CA ASP A 153 19.80 0.56 4.54
C ASP A 153 19.95 -0.68 3.68
N LEU A 154 19.93 -0.49 2.37
CA LEU A 154 20.07 -1.56 1.39
C LEU A 154 21.43 -1.45 0.72
N PHE A 155 22.21 -2.51 0.86
CA PHE A 155 23.52 -2.65 0.24
C PHE A 155 23.53 -3.80 -0.73
N VAL A 156 24.45 -3.72 -1.68
CA VAL A 156 24.73 -4.79 -2.62
C VAL A 156 26.20 -5.13 -2.52
N LEU A 157 26.47 -6.43 -2.42
CA LEU A 157 27.80 -7.00 -2.48
C LEU A 157 27.91 -7.93 -3.68
N ARG A 158 28.92 -7.72 -4.53
CA ARG A 158 29.18 -8.62 -5.66
C ARG A 158 29.90 -9.87 -5.20
N ASN A 159 29.31 -11.03 -5.43
CA ASN A 159 29.90 -12.33 -5.13
C ASN A 159 29.84 -13.26 -6.36
N LYS A 160 30.90 -13.28 -7.17
CA LYS A 160 30.97 -14.03 -8.44
C LYS A 160 30.79 -15.56 -8.29
N LYS A 161 30.93 -16.11 -7.07
CA LYS A 161 30.84 -17.56 -6.81
C LYS A 161 29.41 -18.05 -6.60
N MET A 162 28.42 -17.17 -6.56
CA MET A 162 27.04 -17.51 -6.25
C MET A 162 26.18 -17.78 -7.49
N SER A 163 25.28 -18.76 -7.39
CA SER A 163 24.29 -19.08 -8.43
C SER A 163 22.98 -18.31 -8.28
N GLU A 164 22.57 -17.99 -7.05
CA GLU A 164 21.35 -17.25 -6.72
C GLU A 164 21.66 -16.10 -5.74
N PRO A 165 20.88 -15.00 -5.76
CA PRO A 165 21.07 -13.91 -4.83
C PRO A 165 20.65 -14.31 -3.41
N THR A 166 21.37 -13.82 -2.40
CA THR A 166 21.04 -14.02 -0.98
C THR A 166 20.95 -12.69 -0.25
N GLY A 167 20.11 -12.64 0.78
CA GLY A 167 19.96 -11.49 1.65
C GLY A 167 20.47 -11.83 3.04
N HIS A 168 21.19 -10.90 3.66
CA HIS A 168 21.67 -11.03 5.02
C HIS A 168 21.38 -9.75 5.78
N LYS A 169 20.96 -9.88 7.04
CA LYS A 169 20.89 -8.71 7.92
C LYS A 169 22.29 -8.34 8.38
N TYR A 170 22.57 -7.04 8.38
CA TYR A 170 23.77 -6.49 8.95
C TYR A 170 23.38 -5.51 10.06
N GLY A 171 23.64 -5.90 11.30
CA GLY A 171 23.09 -5.22 12.47
C GLY A 171 21.56 -5.16 12.44
N GLU A 172 20.99 -4.17 13.13
CA GLU A 172 19.54 -3.98 13.13
C GLU A 172 19.06 -3.24 11.88
N ASN A 173 19.84 -2.31 11.34
CA ASN A 173 19.36 -1.30 10.39
C ASN A 173 19.88 -1.45 8.96
N ALA A 174 20.53 -2.56 8.59
CA ALA A 174 20.98 -2.79 7.23
C ALA A 174 20.69 -4.20 6.71
N ILE A 175 20.51 -4.28 5.40
CA ILE A 175 20.35 -5.53 4.66
C ILE A 175 21.36 -5.51 3.51
N ILE A 176 22.16 -6.57 3.43
CA ILE A 176 23.12 -6.80 2.36
C ILE A 176 22.53 -7.82 1.39
N ILE A 177 22.43 -7.42 0.13
CA ILE A 177 22.03 -8.27 -0.98
C ILE A 177 23.29 -8.73 -1.69
N GLU A 178 23.64 -10.00 -1.50
CA GLU A 178 24.74 -10.65 -2.22
C GLU A 178 24.25 -11.21 -3.56
N SER A 179 24.98 -10.93 -4.63
CA SER A 179 24.64 -11.44 -5.97
C SER A 179 25.89 -11.59 -6.84
N SER A 180 25.90 -12.58 -7.73
CA SER A 180 26.95 -12.74 -8.74
C SER A 180 26.98 -11.62 -9.78
N ILE A 181 25.86 -10.91 -9.91
CA ILE A 181 25.71 -9.76 -10.80
C ILE A 181 26.03 -8.50 -9.99
N GLU A 182 27.07 -7.77 -10.41
CA GLU A 182 27.63 -6.59 -9.72
C GLU A 182 26.66 -5.42 -9.54
N SER A 183 25.50 -5.49 -10.19
CA SER A 183 24.44 -4.53 -10.01
C SER A 183 23.10 -5.24 -10.09
N PRO A 184 22.29 -5.31 -9.01
CA PRO A 184 20.86 -5.20 -9.22
C PRO A 184 20.65 -3.89 -9.97
N VAL A 185 19.89 -3.99 -11.03
CA VAL A 185 19.62 -2.90 -11.97
C VAL A 185 18.59 -1.98 -11.36
N GLN A 186 17.74 -2.50 -10.47
CA GLN A 186 16.72 -1.71 -9.81
C GLN A 186 16.25 -2.39 -8.52
N LEU A 187 16.06 -1.55 -7.49
CA LEU A 187 15.27 -1.88 -6.32
C LEU A 187 13.99 -1.06 -6.43
N HIS A 188 12.86 -1.70 -6.27
CA HIS A 188 11.59 -1.02 -6.10
C HIS A 188 10.89 -1.57 -4.86
N ALA A 189 10.46 -0.66 -4.00
CA ALA A 189 9.73 -0.99 -2.80
C ALA A 189 8.60 0.03 -2.65
N GLU A 190 7.42 -0.47 -2.28
CA GLU A 190 6.32 0.35 -1.84
C GLU A 190 6.50 0.59 -0.34
N ASP A 191 6.42 1.82 0.15
CA ASP A 191 6.65 2.16 1.57
C ASP A 191 5.75 1.35 2.53
N SER A 192 4.55 0.99 2.07
CA SER A 192 3.59 0.16 2.81
C SER A 192 3.98 -1.32 2.89
N SER A 193 4.90 -1.78 2.05
CA SER A 193 5.27 -3.18 1.86
C SER A 193 6.57 -3.51 2.59
N GLN A 194 6.67 -4.72 3.18
CA GLN A 194 7.94 -5.24 3.70
C GLN A 194 8.81 -5.88 2.61
N PHE A 195 8.39 -5.82 1.35
CA PHE A 195 9.03 -6.52 0.25
C PHE A 195 9.74 -5.54 -0.68
N ILE A 196 10.92 -5.95 -1.13
CA ILE A 196 11.72 -5.22 -2.12
C ILE A 196 11.82 -6.08 -3.36
N HIS A 197 11.46 -5.50 -4.49
CA HIS A 197 11.56 -6.11 -5.80
C HIS A 197 12.96 -5.80 -6.36
N VAL A 198 13.70 -6.86 -6.61
CA VAL A 198 15.10 -6.81 -7.02
C VAL A 198 15.22 -7.42 -8.41
N HIS A 199 15.68 -6.60 -9.36
CA HIS A 199 15.92 -7.05 -10.74
C HIS A 199 17.42 -7.06 -11.04
N PHE A 200 17.97 -8.20 -11.46
CA PHE A 200 19.40 -8.37 -11.78
C PHE A 200 19.68 -8.51 -13.29
N LYS A 201 18.91 -7.86 -14.18
CA LYS A 201 19.14 -7.87 -15.64
C LYS A 201 18.84 -9.22 -16.34
N SER A 202 18.09 -10.10 -15.70
CA SER A 202 17.52 -11.33 -16.26
C SER A 202 16.01 -11.18 -16.54
N ASN A 203 15.35 -12.22 -17.07
CA ASN A 203 13.88 -12.31 -17.13
C ASN A 203 13.27 -12.73 -15.78
N GLU A 204 14.05 -12.60 -14.71
CA GLU A 204 13.70 -13.01 -13.36
C GLU A 204 13.52 -11.79 -12.47
N LEU A 205 12.50 -11.86 -11.63
CA LEU A 205 12.23 -10.91 -10.57
C LEU A 205 12.42 -11.61 -9.23
N HIS A 206 13.34 -11.09 -8.42
CA HIS A 206 13.57 -11.58 -7.08
C HIS A 206 12.88 -10.66 -6.09
N ILE A 207 12.34 -11.23 -5.01
CA ILE A 207 11.59 -10.46 -4.02
C ILE A 207 12.18 -10.75 -2.65
N LEU A 208 12.72 -9.73 -2.01
CA LEU A 208 13.37 -9.81 -0.71
C LEU A 208 12.41 -9.36 0.39
N ASN A 209 12.22 -10.17 1.41
CA ASN A 209 11.50 -9.77 2.62
C ASN A 209 12.44 -9.03 3.57
N THR A 210 12.22 -7.74 3.83
CA THR A 210 13.12 -6.97 4.70
C THR A 210 13.07 -7.40 6.16
N LYS A 211 11.99 -8.06 6.59
CA LYS A 211 11.86 -8.54 7.96
C LYS A 211 12.72 -9.77 8.21
N THR A 212 12.84 -10.68 7.25
CA THR A 212 13.62 -11.93 7.41
C THR A 212 14.97 -11.87 6.70
N ALA A 213 15.16 -10.92 5.77
CA ALA A 213 16.25 -10.87 4.80
C ALA A 213 16.29 -12.09 3.85
N GLU A 214 15.19 -12.84 3.73
CA GLU A 214 15.10 -13.99 2.85
C GLU A 214 14.44 -13.62 1.53
N PHE A 215 14.94 -14.20 0.44
CA PHE A 215 14.29 -14.15 -0.86
C PHE A 215 13.10 -15.10 -0.89
N ARG A 216 11.98 -14.63 -1.47
CA ARG A 216 10.88 -15.48 -1.91
C ARG A 216 11.28 -16.23 -3.18
N PRO A 217 10.54 -17.28 -3.59
CA PRO A 217 10.83 -17.96 -4.83
C PRO A 217 10.96 -16.99 -6.00
N THR A 218 11.82 -17.31 -6.94
CA THR A 218 12.06 -16.43 -8.07
C THR A 218 10.86 -16.47 -9.01
N VAL A 219 10.38 -15.29 -9.38
CA VAL A 219 9.32 -15.15 -10.36
C VAL A 219 9.95 -14.88 -11.73
N GLN A 220 9.45 -15.53 -12.77
CA GLN A 220 9.91 -15.36 -14.14
C GLN A 220 8.80 -14.79 -15.01
N PHE A 221 9.21 -14.10 -16.06
CA PHE A 221 8.33 -13.75 -17.17
C PHE A 221 8.50 -14.73 -18.32
N ASP A 222 7.59 -14.67 -19.29
CA ASP A 222 7.72 -15.38 -20.57
C ASP A 222 9.14 -15.18 -21.14
N ALA A 223 9.70 -16.24 -21.76
CA ALA A 223 11.03 -16.22 -22.35
C ALA A 223 11.21 -15.08 -23.38
N ASN A 224 10.13 -14.66 -24.05
CA ASN A 224 10.14 -13.60 -25.05
C ASN A 224 10.15 -12.17 -24.45
N LEU A 225 10.03 -12.03 -23.13
CA LEU A 225 9.96 -10.75 -22.43
C LEU A 225 11.23 -10.49 -21.63
N ARG A 226 11.95 -9.41 -21.97
CA ARG A 226 13.11 -8.94 -21.21
C ARG A 226 12.77 -7.72 -20.39
N ILE A 227 12.90 -7.81 -19.07
CA ILE A 227 12.68 -6.66 -18.17
C ILE A 227 13.79 -5.62 -18.38
N VAL A 228 13.40 -4.36 -18.60
CA VAL A 228 14.30 -3.20 -18.69
C VAL A 228 14.35 -2.45 -17.35
N SER A 229 13.18 -2.17 -16.78
CA SER A 229 13.05 -1.48 -15.49
C SER A 229 11.69 -1.77 -14.83
N ILE A 230 11.62 -1.64 -13.52
CA ILE A 230 10.41 -1.66 -12.71
C ILE A 230 9.82 -0.24 -12.67
N ALA A 231 8.57 -0.05 -13.06
CA ALA A 231 7.88 1.23 -12.96
C ALA A 231 7.32 1.43 -11.54
N GLY A 232 6.68 0.38 -11.04
CA GLY A 232 6.25 0.29 -9.66
C GLY A 232 5.36 -0.92 -9.39
N VAL A 233 4.87 -1.02 -8.17
CA VAL A 233 3.94 -2.05 -7.72
C VAL A 233 2.74 -1.37 -7.08
N PHE A 234 1.55 -1.77 -7.50
CA PHE A 234 0.29 -1.25 -6.97
C PHE A 234 -0.76 -2.36 -6.94
N ASN A 235 -1.37 -2.59 -5.78
CA ASN A 235 -2.48 -3.53 -5.58
C ASN A 235 -2.22 -4.95 -6.13
N GLY A 236 -1.06 -5.50 -5.79
CA GLY A 236 -0.67 -6.85 -6.22
C GLY A 236 -0.39 -6.97 -7.72
N LYS A 237 -0.28 -5.84 -8.44
CA LYS A 237 0.15 -5.78 -9.83
C LYS A 237 1.51 -5.09 -9.90
N ILE A 238 2.42 -5.62 -10.70
CA ILE A 238 3.70 -5.01 -11.00
C ILE A 238 3.66 -4.41 -12.40
N SER A 239 4.06 -3.15 -12.50
CA SER A 239 4.19 -2.43 -13.75
C SER A 239 5.67 -2.39 -14.14
N LEU A 240 6.00 -2.86 -15.33
CA LEU A 240 7.35 -3.00 -15.82
C LEU A 240 7.52 -2.35 -17.18
N LYS A 241 8.70 -1.81 -17.43
CA LYS A 241 9.21 -1.51 -18.75
C LYS A 241 9.91 -2.76 -19.26
N CYS A 242 9.48 -3.26 -20.41
CA CYS A 242 9.97 -4.50 -20.99
C CYS A 242 10.38 -4.28 -22.45
N LEU A 243 11.29 -5.12 -22.94
CA LEU A 243 11.57 -5.30 -24.35
C LEU A 243 10.96 -6.63 -24.77
N ILE A 244 10.01 -6.61 -25.70
CA ILE A 244 9.32 -7.78 -26.25
C ILE A 244 9.47 -7.71 -27.76
N ASP A 245 10.07 -8.73 -28.40
CA ASP A 245 10.28 -8.78 -29.86
C ASP A 245 10.94 -7.52 -30.45
N LYS A 246 11.89 -6.94 -29.70
CA LYS A 246 12.59 -5.66 -29.99
C LYS A 246 11.75 -4.39 -29.85
N GLU A 247 10.48 -4.50 -29.46
CA GLU A 247 9.64 -3.36 -29.14
C GLU A 247 9.64 -3.08 -27.64
N LEU A 248 9.71 -1.79 -27.29
CA LEU A 248 9.62 -1.34 -25.91
C LEU A 248 8.15 -1.31 -25.50
N CYS A 249 7.82 -1.95 -24.39
CA CYS A 249 6.44 -2.06 -23.90
C CYS A 249 6.37 -1.72 -22.41
N VAL A 250 5.22 -1.21 -21.98
CA VAL A 250 4.79 -1.26 -20.58
C VAL A 250 3.96 -2.52 -20.37
N VAL A 251 4.35 -3.33 -19.40
CA VAL A 251 3.65 -4.56 -19.03
C VAL A 251 3.17 -4.43 -17.61
N THR A 252 1.87 -4.58 -17.39
CA THR A 252 1.30 -4.75 -16.05
C THR A 252 0.97 -6.22 -15.86
N ALA A 253 1.57 -6.85 -14.84
CA ALA A 253 1.38 -8.26 -14.54
C ALA A 253 0.86 -8.46 -13.12
N LYS A 254 -0.01 -9.45 -12.93
CA LYS A 254 -0.55 -9.80 -11.61
C LYS A 254 0.48 -10.66 -10.88
N LEU A 255 0.88 -10.21 -9.70
CA LEU A 255 1.79 -10.97 -8.83
C LEU A 255 1.01 -12.14 -8.20
N PRO A 256 1.68 -13.26 -7.86
CA PRO A 256 0.98 -14.41 -7.34
C PRO A 256 0.19 -14.08 -6.07
N VAL A 257 -0.93 -14.75 -5.93
CA VAL A 257 -1.83 -14.56 -4.82
C VAL A 257 -1.18 -15.06 -3.51
N GLY A 258 -1.20 -14.25 -2.45
CA GLY A 258 -0.54 -14.58 -1.17
C GLY A 258 0.98 -14.35 -1.13
N TYR A 259 1.59 -13.93 -2.24
CA TYR A 259 3.05 -13.69 -2.33
C TYR A 259 3.55 -12.60 -1.37
N PHE A 260 2.68 -11.66 -1.00
CA PHE A 260 2.96 -10.58 -0.04
C PHE A 260 2.46 -10.89 1.39
N GLY A 261 2.07 -12.13 1.68
CA GLY A 261 1.66 -12.56 3.02
C GLY A 261 2.81 -12.61 4.03
N ASN A 262 2.51 -12.27 5.30
CA ASN A 262 3.46 -12.31 6.42
C ASN A 262 3.96 -13.72 6.78
N THR A 263 3.26 -14.77 6.34
CA THR A 263 3.58 -16.18 6.62
C THR A 263 3.66 -16.90 5.28
N TRP A 264 4.88 -17.20 4.84
CA TRP A 264 5.12 -18.09 3.71
C TRP A 264 5.27 -19.51 4.21
N SER A 265 4.46 -20.44 3.73
CA SER A 265 4.57 -21.86 4.03
C SER A 265 4.73 -22.68 2.75
N ALA A 266 5.24 -23.91 2.86
CA ALA A 266 5.28 -24.86 1.75
C ALA A 266 3.88 -25.16 1.18
N ASP A 267 2.84 -25.03 2.00
CA ASP A 267 1.44 -25.14 1.58
C ASP A 267 1.01 -23.98 0.66
N ASP A 268 1.58 -22.78 0.82
CA ASP A 268 1.30 -21.64 -0.06
C ASP A 268 1.93 -21.82 -1.44
N GLU A 269 3.10 -22.45 -1.52
CA GLU A 269 3.75 -22.84 -2.78
C GLU A 269 2.95 -23.89 -3.55
N LEU A 270 2.36 -24.87 -2.84
CA LEU A 270 1.42 -25.87 -3.35
C LEU A 270 0.08 -25.25 -3.82
N LYS A 271 -0.44 -24.26 -3.09
CA LYS A 271 -1.67 -23.53 -3.48
C LYS A 271 -1.46 -22.68 -4.73
N ILE A 272 -0.33 -22.00 -4.86
CA ILE A 272 0.04 -21.24 -6.06
C ILE A 272 0.14 -22.17 -7.26
N THR A 273 0.79 -23.33 -7.13
CA THR A 273 0.90 -24.30 -8.25
C THR A 273 -0.43 -24.94 -8.66
N ARG A 274 -1.40 -25.08 -7.75
CA ARG A 274 -2.76 -25.53 -8.09
C ARG A 274 -3.65 -24.46 -8.72
N ARG A 275 -3.32 -23.16 -8.58
CA ARG A 275 -4.14 -22.00 -8.97
C ARG A 275 -3.79 -21.36 -10.31
N PHE A 276 -2.79 -21.88 -11.02
CA PHE A 276 -2.51 -21.49 -12.41
C PHE A 276 -3.46 -22.14 -13.44
N GLY A 277 -4.49 -22.87 -12.96
CA GLY A 277 -5.64 -23.26 -13.74
C GLY A 277 -6.82 -22.33 -13.46
N GLU A 278 -7.20 -21.56 -14.48
CA GLU A 278 -8.48 -20.85 -14.69
C GLU A 278 -9.00 -19.95 -13.53
N GLU A 279 -9.00 -18.63 -13.77
CA GLU A 279 -9.82 -17.69 -13.00
C GLU A 279 -11.28 -18.17 -13.07
N LYS A 280 -11.84 -18.67 -11.97
CA LYS A 280 -13.29 -18.87 -11.88
C LYS A 280 -13.94 -17.49 -11.90
N GLN A 281 -14.52 -17.13 -13.04
CA GLN A 281 -15.33 -15.93 -13.14
C GLN A 281 -16.54 -16.05 -12.21
N LEU A 282 -16.84 -14.96 -11.51
CA LEU A 282 -18.00 -14.90 -10.65
C LEU A 282 -19.25 -14.67 -11.52
N GLU A 283 -20.12 -15.67 -11.57
CA GLU A 283 -21.42 -15.53 -12.23
C GLU A 283 -22.38 -14.73 -11.33
N ILE A 284 -22.93 -13.66 -11.88
CA ILE A 284 -23.96 -12.85 -11.23
C ILE A 284 -25.33 -13.36 -11.73
N PRO A 285 -26.21 -13.86 -10.83
CA PRO A 285 -27.52 -14.37 -11.20
C PRO A 285 -28.37 -13.32 -11.92
N ASN A 286 -29.17 -13.77 -12.89
CA ASN A 286 -30.12 -12.92 -13.58
C ASN A 286 -31.06 -12.24 -12.56
N GLY A 287 -31.13 -10.91 -12.61
CA GLY A 287 -31.99 -10.09 -11.73
C GLY A 287 -31.32 -9.57 -10.45
N PHE A 288 -30.06 -9.91 -10.17
CA PHE A 288 -29.27 -9.31 -9.10
C PHE A 288 -28.13 -8.46 -9.68
N ASP A 289 -28.01 -7.20 -9.27
CA ASP A 289 -26.89 -6.32 -9.64
C ASP A 289 -26.08 -5.98 -8.38
N SER A 290 -24.93 -6.64 -8.20
CA SER A 290 -24.02 -6.34 -7.09
C SER A 290 -23.17 -5.13 -7.43
N ARG A 291 -23.54 -3.98 -6.85
CA ARG A 291 -22.76 -2.75 -6.97
C ARG A 291 -21.32 -2.93 -6.49
N PHE A 292 -21.12 -3.68 -5.40
CA PHE A 292 -19.79 -3.93 -4.86
C PHE A 292 -18.85 -4.56 -5.90
N ILE A 293 -19.29 -5.63 -6.57
CA ILE A 293 -18.48 -6.31 -7.60
C ILE A 293 -18.42 -5.51 -8.88
N LYS A 294 -19.47 -4.78 -9.23
CA LYS A 294 -19.53 -3.94 -10.43
C LYS A 294 -18.54 -2.79 -10.36
N ASP A 295 -18.56 -2.02 -9.27
CA ASP A 295 -17.86 -0.75 -9.14
C ASP A 295 -16.43 -0.91 -8.57
N PHE A 296 -16.14 -2.01 -7.87
CA PHE A 296 -14.89 -2.14 -7.11
C PHE A 296 -14.08 -3.41 -7.46
N GLU A 297 -12.76 -3.27 -7.47
CA GLU A 297 -11.80 -4.38 -7.47
C GLU A 297 -11.25 -4.54 -6.05
N VAL A 298 -11.45 -5.71 -5.44
CA VAL A 298 -10.94 -6.00 -4.08
C VAL A 298 -9.46 -6.35 -4.14
N THR A 299 -8.65 -5.72 -3.28
CA THR A 299 -7.20 -5.91 -3.26
C THR A 299 -6.76 -6.79 -2.10
N ARG A 300 -7.30 -6.57 -0.90
CA ARG A 300 -7.02 -7.35 0.32
C ARG A 300 -8.10 -7.17 1.38
N ILE A 301 -8.09 -8.05 2.37
CA ILE A 301 -8.85 -7.88 3.62
C ILE A 301 -8.03 -7.05 4.60
N LEU A 302 -8.60 -5.95 5.08
CA LEU A 302 -8.01 -5.09 6.11
C LEU A 302 -8.35 -5.59 7.52
N GLY A 303 -9.53 -6.20 7.70
CA GLY A 303 -9.96 -6.76 8.96
C GLY A 303 -11.25 -7.56 8.83
N SER A 304 -11.51 -8.44 9.79
CA SER A 304 -12.75 -9.23 9.88
C SER A 304 -13.11 -9.43 11.35
N GLY A 305 -14.39 -9.27 11.71
CA GLY A 305 -14.88 -9.38 13.08
C GLY A 305 -16.34 -9.85 13.15
N GLY A 306 -16.91 -9.90 14.36
CA GLY A 306 -18.20 -10.56 14.61
C GLY A 306 -19.41 -10.05 13.83
N PHE A 307 -19.35 -8.83 13.27
CA PHE A 307 -20.46 -8.22 12.53
C PHE A 307 -20.13 -7.92 11.06
N GLY A 308 -18.90 -8.12 10.61
CA GLY A 308 -18.53 -7.75 9.26
C GLY A 308 -17.06 -7.91 8.88
N VAL A 309 -16.77 -7.51 7.65
CA VAL A 309 -15.46 -7.59 7.01
C VAL A 309 -15.12 -6.27 6.35
N VAL A 310 -13.86 -5.84 6.43
CA VAL A 310 -13.36 -4.61 5.81
C VAL A 310 -12.43 -4.99 4.68
N PHE A 311 -12.78 -4.55 3.47
CA PHE A 311 -12.02 -4.72 2.24
C PHE A 311 -11.23 -3.46 1.92
N GLU A 312 -9.99 -3.61 1.50
CA GLU A 312 -9.34 -2.58 0.68
C GLU A 312 -9.78 -2.80 -0.76
N VAL A 313 -10.20 -1.72 -1.42
CA VAL A 313 -10.73 -1.79 -2.77
C VAL A 313 -10.20 -0.65 -3.64
N VAL A 314 -10.21 -0.87 -4.94
CA VAL A 314 -10.03 0.16 -5.95
C VAL A 314 -11.35 0.37 -6.67
N HIS A 315 -11.80 1.61 -6.76
CA HIS A 315 -12.95 1.93 -7.58
C HIS A 315 -12.55 1.87 -9.06
N LYS A 316 -13.20 1.03 -9.87
CA LYS A 316 -12.75 0.70 -11.24
C LYS A 316 -12.73 1.90 -12.19
N LEU A 317 -13.66 2.84 -12.02
CA LEU A 317 -13.75 4.01 -12.89
C LEU A 317 -12.74 5.11 -12.51
N SER A 318 -12.59 5.37 -11.21
CA SER A 318 -11.71 6.45 -10.76
C SER A 318 -10.27 5.96 -10.52
N ASN A 319 -10.07 4.67 -10.32
CA ASN A 319 -8.82 4.06 -9.89
C ASN A 319 -8.35 4.51 -8.49
N TRP A 320 -9.24 5.09 -7.68
CA TRP A 320 -8.92 5.50 -6.30
C TRP A 320 -9.10 4.34 -5.33
N LYS A 321 -8.20 4.30 -4.34
CA LYS A 321 -8.24 3.32 -3.25
C LYS A 321 -9.19 3.77 -2.14
N TYR A 322 -10.01 2.84 -1.66
CA TYR A 322 -10.94 3.03 -0.56
C TYR A 322 -10.90 1.84 0.41
N ALA A 323 -11.52 2.03 1.56
CA ALA A 323 -11.91 0.92 2.43
C ALA A 323 -13.42 0.73 2.35
N VAL A 324 -13.89 -0.51 2.19
CA VAL A 324 -15.31 -0.86 2.22
C VAL A 324 -15.57 -1.80 3.39
N LYS A 325 -16.33 -1.35 4.37
CA LYS A 325 -16.83 -2.20 5.47
C LYS A 325 -18.15 -2.82 5.03
N ARG A 326 -18.20 -4.14 4.93
CA ARG A 326 -19.43 -4.92 4.69
C ARG A 326 -19.89 -5.54 6.00
N VAL A 327 -21.11 -5.21 6.41
CA VAL A 327 -21.77 -5.66 7.63
C VAL A 327 -22.89 -6.62 7.27
N SER A 328 -22.93 -7.78 7.91
CA SER A 328 -23.98 -8.78 7.71
C SER A 328 -25.20 -8.42 8.56
N VAL A 329 -26.37 -8.29 7.92
CA VAL A 329 -27.59 -7.82 8.59
C VAL A 329 -28.57 -8.97 8.77
N GLU A 330 -28.86 -9.30 10.03
CA GLU A 330 -29.86 -10.32 10.38
C GLU A 330 -31.25 -9.84 9.99
N LYS A 331 -32.11 -10.78 9.58
CA LYS A 331 -33.50 -10.48 9.22
C LYS A 331 -34.21 -9.74 10.37
N GLY A 332 -34.79 -8.57 10.08
CA GLY A 332 -35.49 -7.75 11.07
C GLY A 332 -34.61 -6.82 11.93
N ARG A 333 -33.30 -6.74 11.69
CA ARG A 333 -32.37 -5.83 12.39
C ARG A 333 -31.88 -4.65 11.53
N GLU A 334 -32.59 -4.34 10.45
CA GLU A 334 -32.15 -3.33 9.48
C GLU A 334 -32.17 -1.91 10.03
N GLU A 335 -33.14 -1.59 10.89
CA GLU A 335 -33.21 -0.27 11.54
C GLU A 335 -32.01 -0.01 12.46
N ALA A 336 -31.56 -1.03 13.19
CA ALA A 336 -30.38 -0.94 14.05
C ALA A 336 -29.11 -0.69 13.22
N ALA A 337 -28.93 -1.41 12.11
CA ALA A 337 -27.82 -1.19 11.19
C ALA A 337 -27.84 0.22 10.57
N ASN A 338 -29.02 0.72 10.18
CA ASN A 338 -29.18 2.07 9.65
C ASN A 338 -28.87 3.18 10.67
N LYS A 339 -29.12 2.93 11.97
CA LYS A 339 -28.79 3.86 13.05
C LYS A 339 -27.28 4.02 13.25
N GLU A 340 -26.52 2.94 13.07
CA GLU A 340 -25.04 2.96 13.11
C GLU A 340 -24.46 3.84 11.99
N ILE A 341 -24.99 3.72 10.77
CA ILE A 341 -24.57 4.57 9.64
C ILE A 341 -24.81 6.03 9.95
N LYS A 342 -26.04 6.40 10.33
CA LYS A 342 -26.43 7.79 10.60
C LYS A 342 -25.52 8.44 11.63
N THR A 343 -25.06 7.67 12.61
CA THR A 343 -24.13 8.12 13.63
C THR A 343 -22.72 8.33 13.07
N THR A 344 -22.24 7.36 12.29
CA THR A 344 -20.92 7.41 11.62
C THR A 344 -20.81 8.62 10.67
N VAL A 345 -21.86 8.93 9.90
CA VAL A 345 -21.89 10.09 9.00
C VAL A 345 -21.80 11.41 9.77
N LYS A 346 -22.44 11.52 10.93
CA LYS A 346 -22.39 12.76 11.74
C LYS A 346 -20.99 13.05 12.29
N LEU A 347 -20.19 12.02 12.52
CA LEU A 347 -18.86 12.15 13.12
C LEU A 347 -17.75 12.31 12.08
N SER A 348 -17.98 11.97 10.82
CA SER A 348 -16.96 11.95 9.77
C SER A 348 -16.42 13.33 9.35
N TYR A 349 -16.98 14.42 9.86
CA TYR A 349 -16.53 15.79 9.54
C TYR A 349 -15.23 16.20 10.25
N HIS A 350 -14.80 15.48 11.28
CA HIS A 350 -13.57 15.80 12.00
C HIS A 350 -12.34 15.17 11.34
N THR A 351 -11.25 15.93 11.22
CA THR A 351 -10.02 15.50 10.52
C THR A 351 -9.37 14.26 11.13
N GLY A 352 -9.47 14.10 12.46
CA GLY A 352 -8.99 12.94 13.22
C GLY A 352 -9.96 11.74 13.24
N ILE A 353 -11.03 11.74 12.44
CA ILE A 353 -11.95 10.60 12.27
C ILE A 353 -11.90 10.14 10.82
N VAL A 354 -12.02 8.83 10.60
CA VAL A 354 -12.09 8.28 9.23
C VAL A 354 -13.33 8.80 8.52
N ARG A 355 -13.10 9.44 7.37
CA ARG A 355 -14.11 10.03 6.52
C ARG A 355 -14.95 8.93 5.89
N TYR A 356 -16.24 9.03 6.14
CA TYR A 356 -17.29 8.29 5.45
C TYR A 356 -17.63 8.99 4.14
N ASP A 357 -17.81 8.22 3.06
CA ASP A 357 -18.18 8.74 1.74
C ASP A 357 -19.65 8.42 1.42
N TYR A 358 -19.98 7.12 1.33
CA TYR A 358 -21.32 6.65 0.94
C TYR A 358 -21.61 5.24 1.49
N ALA A 359 -22.88 4.85 1.61
CA ALA A 359 -23.29 3.48 1.96
C ALA A 359 -24.44 2.98 1.10
N TRP A 360 -24.49 1.67 0.89
CA TRP A 360 -25.57 1.00 0.16
C TRP A 360 -25.88 -0.37 0.77
N LYS A 361 -27.06 -0.90 0.45
CA LYS A 361 -27.52 -2.23 0.87
C LYS A 361 -27.59 -3.14 -0.35
N GLU A 362 -27.15 -4.38 -0.19
CA GLU A 362 -27.38 -5.44 -1.17
C GLU A 362 -28.18 -6.58 -0.53
N VAL A 363 -29.10 -7.16 -1.30
CA VAL A 363 -29.92 -8.32 -0.91
C VAL A 363 -29.63 -9.42 -1.93
N PRO A 364 -28.55 -10.19 -1.75
CA PRO A 364 -28.18 -11.23 -2.70
C PRO A 364 -29.17 -12.40 -2.64
N PRO A 365 -29.28 -13.19 -3.72
CA PRO A 365 -30.02 -14.45 -3.70
C PRO A 365 -29.48 -15.40 -2.62
N PRO A 366 -30.31 -16.34 -2.12
CA PRO A 366 -29.87 -17.36 -1.18
C PRO A 366 -28.60 -18.06 -1.66
N ASP A 367 -27.65 -18.28 -0.74
CA ASP A 367 -26.37 -18.96 -0.95
C ASP A 367 -25.40 -18.34 -1.98
N TRP A 368 -25.79 -17.25 -2.66
CA TRP A 368 -24.92 -16.61 -3.64
C TRP A 368 -23.72 -15.93 -2.97
N GLN A 369 -23.94 -15.24 -1.84
CA GLN A 369 -22.87 -14.47 -1.19
C GLN A 369 -21.73 -15.34 -0.68
N SER A 370 -22.01 -16.54 -0.17
CA SER A 370 -20.99 -17.47 0.35
C SER A 370 -20.10 -18.01 -0.78
N ASN A 371 -20.70 -18.34 -1.93
CA ASN A 371 -19.96 -18.72 -3.14
C ASN A 371 -19.14 -17.53 -3.69
N ALA A 372 -19.74 -16.35 -3.75
CA ALA A 372 -19.07 -15.14 -4.22
C ALA A 372 -17.85 -14.79 -3.36
N ASP A 373 -17.99 -14.86 -2.04
CA ASP A 373 -16.89 -14.67 -1.10
C ASP A 373 -15.82 -15.74 -1.26
N SER A 374 -16.19 -17.00 -1.45
CA SER A 374 -15.23 -18.09 -1.66
C SER A 374 -14.35 -17.83 -2.89
N ILE A 375 -14.94 -17.39 -3.99
CA ILE A 375 -14.22 -17.02 -5.22
C ILE A 375 -13.37 -15.77 -4.98
N LEU A 376 -13.93 -14.73 -4.37
CA LEU A 376 -13.25 -13.47 -4.06
C LEU A 376 -12.01 -13.70 -3.19
N LEU A 377 -12.17 -14.39 -2.05
CA LEU A 377 -11.11 -14.68 -1.11
C LEU A 377 -10.03 -15.55 -1.74
N ASN A 378 -10.42 -16.50 -2.58
CA ASN A 378 -9.49 -17.29 -3.38
C ASN A 378 -8.64 -16.39 -4.29
N ASN A 379 -9.28 -15.46 -5.00
CA ASN A 379 -8.63 -14.53 -5.93
C ASN A 379 -7.66 -13.55 -5.27
N ILE A 380 -7.88 -13.17 -4.01
CA ILE A 380 -6.99 -12.29 -3.24
C ILE A 380 -6.04 -13.05 -2.29
N GLY A 381 -6.20 -14.37 -2.16
CA GLY A 381 -5.28 -15.21 -1.38
C GLY A 381 -5.51 -15.18 0.11
N TYR A 382 -6.72 -14.84 0.50
CA TYR A 382 -7.11 -14.81 1.89
C TYR A 382 -7.55 -16.20 2.33
N SER A 383 -6.86 -16.76 3.31
CA SER A 383 -7.05 -18.15 3.76
C SER A 383 -8.01 -18.28 4.95
N LYS A 384 -8.33 -17.18 5.64
CA LYS A 384 -9.29 -17.21 6.74
C LYS A 384 -10.70 -17.25 6.18
N ASP A 385 -11.48 -18.20 6.68
CA ASP A 385 -12.88 -18.33 6.31
C ASP A 385 -13.71 -17.18 6.91
N ILE A 386 -14.57 -16.59 6.10
CA ILE A 386 -15.55 -15.58 6.51
C ILE A 386 -16.99 -16.11 6.42
N TYR A 387 -17.18 -17.42 6.21
CA TYR A 387 -18.49 -18.08 6.06
C TYR A 387 -19.48 -17.76 7.19
N ALA A 388 -18.98 -17.55 8.41
CA ALA A 388 -19.80 -17.13 9.54
C ALA A 388 -20.58 -15.82 9.27
N LEU A 389 -20.07 -14.96 8.38
CA LEU A 389 -20.71 -13.70 7.97
C LEU A 389 -21.75 -13.90 6.84
N THR A 390 -21.82 -15.07 6.22
CA THR A 390 -22.76 -15.40 5.13
C THR A 390 -23.77 -16.47 5.54
N LEU A 391 -23.94 -16.71 6.84
CA LEU A 391 -24.91 -17.68 7.35
C LEU A 391 -26.35 -17.32 6.92
N PRO A 392 -27.24 -18.31 6.73
CA PRO A 392 -28.62 -18.08 6.24
C PRO A 392 -29.47 -17.09 7.04
N LYS A 393 -29.13 -16.84 8.31
CA LYS A 393 -29.78 -15.82 9.15
C LYS A 393 -29.56 -14.39 8.65
N PHE A 394 -28.51 -14.16 7.87
CA PHE A 394 -28.21 -12.90 7.23
C PHE A 394 -28.84 -12.85 5.85
N THR A 395 -29.77 -11.91 5.66
CA THR A 395 -30.55 -11.79 4.42
C THR A 395 -30.12 -10.59 3.58
N SER A 396 -29.31 -9.69 4.15
CA SER A 396 -28.81 -8.52 3.46
C SER A 396 -27.46 -8.09 4.00
N PHE A 397 -26.73 -7.32 3.18
CA PHE A 397 -25.41 -6.82 3.48
C PHE A 397 -25.39 -5.32 3.33
N LEU A 398 -24.90 -4.64 4.36
CA LEU A 398 -24.69 -3.21 4.35
C LEU A 398 -23.23 -2.91 4.02
N TYR A 399 -23.00 -2.09 3.01
CA TYR A 399 -21.67 -1.67 2.60
C TYR A 399 -21.45 -0.21 2.93
N ILE A 400 -20.29 0.11 3.49
CA ILE A 400 -19.89 1.45 3.93
C ILE A 400 -18.56 1.78 3.27
N LEU A 401 -18.56 2.75 2.35
CA LEU A 401 -17.37 3.28 1.69
C LEU A 401 -16.71 4.34 2.56
N MET A 402 -15.42 4.18 2.80
CA MET A 402 -14.60 5.03 3.66
C MET A 402 -13.30 5.38 2.95
N GLU A 403 -12.68 6.49 3.38
CA GLU A 403 -11.32 6.78 2.98
C GLU A 403 -10.36 5.64 3.38
N SER A 404 -9.38 5.37 2.53
CA SER A 404 -8.35 4.36 2.81
C SER A 404 -7.31 4.94 3.77
N CYS A 405 -6.88 4.15 4.75
CA CYS A 405 -5.76 4.44 5.64
C CYS A 405 -4.71 3.33 5.50
N ASN A 406 -3.47 3.63 5.86
CA ASN A 406 -2.32 2.78 5.55
C ASN A 406 -2.23 1.56 6.48
N TYR A 407 -2.16 1.79 7.79
CA TYR A 407 -2.01 0.74 8.81
C TYR A 407 -2.47 1.23 10.19
N SER A 408 -2.71 0.30 11.12
CA SER A 408 -3.15 0.63 12.48
C SER A 408 -1.99 1.06 13.39
N LEU A 409 -2.32 1.81 14.44
CA LEU A 409 -1.40 2.15 15.52
C LEU A 409 -0.91 0.90 16.25
N GLU A 410 -1.75 -0.13 16.38
CA GLU A 410 -1.34 -1.44 16.89
C GLU A 410 -0.20 -2.04 16.06
N TYR A 411 -0.34 -2.05 14.73
CA TYR A 411 0.72 -2.51 13.83
C TYR A 411 1.99 -1.69 14.01
N TRP A 412 1.86 -0.35 14.08
CA TRP A 412 2.99 0.55 14.27
C TRP A 412 3.72 0.29 15.60
N LEU A 413 2.98 0.20 16.71
CA LEU A 413 3.55 -0.09 18.04
C LEU A 413 4.24 -1.45 18.09
N ASN A 414 3.68 -2.46 17.41
CA ASN A 414 4.27 -3.79 17.37
C ASN A 414 5.55 -3.86 16.53
N THR A 415 5.72 -2.95 15.56
CA THR A 415 6.87 -2.90 14.65
C THR A 415 7.96 -1.90 15.05
N HIS A 416 7.65 -0.96 15.94
CA HIS A 416 8.56 0.07 16.47
C HIS A 416 8.65 -0.13 17.98
N ARG A 417 9.63 -0.92 18.45
CA ARG A 417 9.71 -1.35 19.86
C ARG A 417 10.84 -0.66 20.64
N ASP A 418 11.81 -0.12 19.94
CA ASP A 418 12.98 0.58 20.48
C ASP A 418 12.67 2.04 20.82
N GLU A 419 13.51 2.63 21.68
CA GLU A 419 13.33 3.99 22.19
C GLU A 419 13.58 5.06 21.12
N SER A 420 14.47 4.78 20.16
CA SER A 420 14.75 5.68 19.04
C SER A 420 13.60 5.79 18.04
N SER A 421 12.82 4.73 17.82
CA SER A 421 11.61 4.74 16.99
C SER A 421 10.38 5.32 17.69
N ARG A 422 10.38 5.38 19.03
CA ARG A 422 9.30 5.95 19.85
C ARG A 422 9.64 7.32 20.44
N HIS A 423 10.21 8.18 19.61
CA HIS A 423 10.58 9.53 20.02
C HIS A 423 9.42 10.29 20.67
N LEU A 424 9.63 10.76 21.91
CA LEU A 424 8.58 11.28 22.79
C LEU A 424 7.75 12.43 22.17
N PRO A 425 8.33 13.42 21.46
CA PRO A 425 7.58 14.42 20.71
C PRO A 425 6.58 13.84 19.68
N ARG A 426 6.97 12.79 18.95
CA ARG A 426 6.08 12.12 17.98
C ARG A 426 4.92 11.45 18.70
N ILE A 427 5.22 10.74 19.79
CA ILE A 427 4.20 10.08 20.62
C ILE A 427 3.22 11.10 21.22
N LYS A 428 3.71 12.22 21.75
CA LYS A 428 2.87 13.33 22.26
C LYS A 428 1.98 13.92 21.18
N SER A 429 2.51 14.13 19.97
CA SER A 429 1.72 14.61 18.82
C SER A 429 0.61 13.63 18.44
N SER A 430 0.95 12.34 18.30
CA SER A 430 -0.01 11.27 18.04
C SER A 430 -1.12 11.22 19.11
N PHE A 431 -0.73 11.27 20.39
CA PHE A 431 -1.70 11.24 21.49
C PHE A 431 -2.61 12.47 21.49
N LYS A 432 -2.07 13.66 21.20
CA LYS A 432 -2.87 14.88 21.05
C LYS A 432 -3.95 14.74 19.96
N GLN A 433 -3.63 14.13 18.82
CA GLN A 433 -4.59 13.88 17.75
C GLN A 433 -5.71 12.92 18.19
N ILE A 434 -5.37 11.86 18.91
CA ILE A 434 -6.34 10.90 19.46
C ILE A 434 -7.28 11.61 20.44
N VAL A 435 -6.72 12.38 21.38
CA VAL A 435 -7.52 13.14 22.37
C VAL A 435 -8.43 14.15 21.69
N ALA A 436 -7.96 14.84 20.64
CA ALA A 436 -8.77 15.80 19.89
C ALA A 436 -9.96 15.12 19.19
N ALA A 437 -9.74 13.95 18.54
CA ALA A 437 -10.81 13.18 17.93
C ALA A 437 -11.84 12.69 18.96
N VAL A 438 -11.38 12.20 20.12
CA VAL A 438 -12.26 11.75 21.20
C VAL A 438 -13.05 12.92 21.80
N ALA A 439 -12.42 14.07 22.00
CA ALA A 439 -13.09 15.27 22.49
C ALA A 439 -14.23 15.70 21.56
N TYR A 440 -14.01 15.64 20.24
CA TYR A 440 -15.05 15.89 19.25
C TYR A 440 -16.20 14.87 19.31
N ILE A 441 -15.89 13.57 19.47
CA ILE A 441 -16.92 12.52 19.63
C ILE A 441 -17.81 12.83 20.85
N HIS A 442 -17.19 13.21 21.97
CA HIS A 442 -17.91 13.57 23.20
C HIS A 442 -18.74 14.85 23.03
N GLN A 443 -18.23 15.85 22.32
CA GLN A 443 -18.96 17.08 21.99
C GLN A 443 -20.24 16.80 21.18
N MET A 444 -20.23 15.74 20.39
CA MET A 444 -21.37 15.29 19.59
C MET A 444 -22.33 14.35 20.38
N ASP A 445 -22.19 14.26 21.70
CA ASP A 445 -22.97 13.39 22.61
C ASP A 445 -22.84 11.88 22.32
N PHE A 446 -21.69 11.46 21.79
CA PHE A 446 -21.37 10.06 21.53
C PHE A 446 -20.20 9.58 22.39
N ILE A 447 -20.11 8.26 22.58
CA ILE A 447 -18.98 7.59 23.25
C ILE A 447 -18.49 6.48 22.32
N HIS A 448 -17.17 6.38 22.10
CA HIS A 448 -16.57 5.41 21.16
C HIS A 448 -16.72 3.95 21.62
N ARG A 449 -16.57 3.69 22.93
CA ARG A 449 -16.69 2.38 23.62
C ARG A 449 -15.68 1.27 23.27
N ASP A 450 -15.03 1.32 22.10
CA ASP A 450 -13.97 0.36 21.70
C ASP A 450 -12.70 1.10 21.25
N LEU A 451 -12.25 2.11 22.01
CA LEU A 451 -11.03 2.85 21.66
C LEU A 451 -9.80 2.00 22.02
N LYS A 452 -9.04 1.59 21.00
CA LYS A 452 -7.83 0.76 21.14
C LYS A 452 -6.86 1.03 19.99
N PRO A 453 -5.57 0.66 20.10
CA PRO A 453 -4.60 0.89 19.02
C PRO A 453 -4.99 0.26 17.67
N ALA A 454 -5.79 -0.81 17.65
CA ALA A 454 -6.28 -1.40 16.41
C ALA A 454 -7.31 -0.53 15.67
N ASN A 455 -8.03 0.34 16.40
CA ASN A 455 -9.07 1.24 15.88
C ASN A 455 -8.54 2.67 15.63
N ILE A 456 -7.23 2.85 15.65
CA ILE A 456 -6.55 4.12 15.35
C ILE A 456 -5.65 3.84 14.15
N LEU A 457 -5.85 4.55 13.05
CA LEU A 457 -5.20 4.30 11.77
C LEU A 457 -4.30 5.48 11.38
N PHE A 458 -3.17 5.18 10.75
CA PHE A 458 -2.37 6.19 10.06
C PHE A 458 -2.96 6.44 8.68
N PHE A 459 -3.43 7.66 8.44
CA PHE A 459 -3.83 8.10 7.10
C PHE A 459 -2.60 8.42 6.25
N ALA A 460 -1.67 9.16 6.85
CA ALA A 460 -0.37 9.51 6.27
C ALA A 460 0.66 9.58 7.42
N GLU A 461 1.94 9.78 7.09
CA GLU A 461 2.98 9.88 8.11
C GLU A 461 2.67 11.02 9.10
N GLY A 462 2.60 10.67 10.39
CA GLY A 462 2.29 11.60 11.46
C GLY A 462 0.82 12.01 11.57
N TRP A 463 -0.08 11.50 10.74
CA TRP A 463 -1.51 11.82 10.74
C TRP A 463 -2.35 10.61 11.11
N LEU A 464 -3.02 10.69 12.27
CA LEU A 464 -3.85 9.64 12.84
C LEU A 464 -5.34 9.92 12.67
N LYS A 465 -6.11 8.85 12.47
CA LYS A 465 -7.57 8.87 12.39
C LYS A 465 -8.18 7.74 13.20
N VAL A 466 -9.23 8.04 13.94
CA VAL A 466 -10.01 7.05 14.69
C VAL A 466 -11.04 6.40 13.75
N CYS A 467 -11.15 5.08 13.81
CA CYS A 467 -12.06 4.26 13.01
C CYS A 467 -12.89 3.30 13.88
N ASP A 468 -13.78 2.55 13.22
CA ASP A 468 -14.62 1.49 13.82
C ASP A 468 -15.43 1.95 15.02
N MET A 469 -16.50 2.67 14.69
CA MET A 469 -17.38 3.34 15.63
C MET A 469 -18.33 2.32 16.30
N GLY A 470 -17.91 1.70 17.40
CA GLY A 470 -18.76 0.91 18.30
C GLY A 470 -19.77 1.76 19.09
N ILE A 471 -20.41 2.74 18.44
CA ILE A 471 -21.10 3.83 19.12
C ILE A 471 -22.52 3.45 19.49
N SER A 472 -22.83 3.59 20.77
CA SER A 472 -24.22 3.70 21.23
C SER A 472 -24.48 5.16 21.60
N ALA A 473 -25.59 5.71 21.10
CA ALA A 473 -26.06 7.04 21.52
C ALA A 473 -26.41 7.03 23.02
N VAL A 474 -25.99 8.06 23.76
CA VAL A 474 -26.18 8.15 25.22
C VAL A 474 -27.60 8.55 25.63
N ARG A 475 -28.47 8.99 24.70
CA ARG A 475 -29.84 9.41 25.05
C ARG A 475 -30.82 8.23 25.14
N SER A 476 -31.02 7.72 26.36
CA SER A 476 -32.38 7.59 26.89
C SER A 476 -32.59 8.69 27.95
N ILE A 477 -33.30 9.74 27.53
CA ILE A 477 -34.10 10.56 28.43
C ILE A 477 -35.14 9.58 29.01
N ASP A 478 -35.38 9.66 30.33
CA ASP A 478 -36.26 8.78 31.14
C ASP A 478 -35.60 7.60 31.85
N GLY A 479 -34.62 7.86 32.72
CA GLY A 479 -34.43 7.16 34.01
C GLY A 479 -34.17 5.64 34.01
N LYS A 480 -34.14 4.99 32.85
CA LYS A 480 -33.76 3.60 32.62
C LYS A 480 -32.67 3.62 31.55
N THR A 481 -31.43 3.76 32.01
CA THR A 481 -30.26 3.46 31.20
C THR A 481 -30.27 1.96 30.93
N ASP A 482 -30.76 1.56 29.75
CA ASP A 482 -30.48 0.23 29.21
C ASP A 482 -28.97 0.19 28.89
N PHE A 483 -28.19 -0.13 29.92
CA PHE A 483 -26.85 -0.68 29.74
C PHE A 483 -27.05 -2.03 29.05
N THR A 484 -27.13 -2.04 27.72
CA THR A 484 -26.89 -3.27 26.97
C THR A 484 -25.44 -3.66 27.25
N ARG A 485 -25.24 -4.47 28.31
CA ARG A 485 -23.99 -5.11 28.71
C ARG A 485 -23.63 -6.15 27.66
N THR A 486 -23.32 -5.70 26.45
CA THR A 486 -22.65 -6.53 25.47
C THR A 486 -21.16 -6.38 25.73
N SER A 487 -20.52 -7.49 26.09
CA SER A 487 -19.07 -7.62 26.31
C SER A 487 -18.30 -7.35 25.00
N ILE A 488 -18.32 -6.11 24.54
CA ILE A 488 -17.72 -5.64 23.30
C ILE A 488 -16.54 -4.75 23.70
N GLY A 489 -15.34 -5.27 23.46
CA GLY A 489 -14.09 -4.55 23.66
C GLY A 489 -12.92 -5.50 23.86
N SER A 490 -11.72 -5.04 23.54
CA SER A 490 -10.49 -5.75 23.92
C SER A 490 -10.21 -5.51 25.40
N LYS A 491 -10.30 -6.56 26.24
CA LYS A 491 -10.28 -6.46 27.73
C LYS A 491 -9.19 -5.58 28.34
N MET A 492 -8.04 -5.43 27.68
CA MET A 492 -6.94 -4.59 28.19
C MET A 492 -7.18 -3.08 28.07
N TYR A 493 -8.11 -2.64 27.22
CA TYR A 493 -8.41 -1.21 26.98
C TYR A 493 -9.82 -0.82 27.45
N MET A 494 -10.56 -1.75 28.06
CA MET A 494 -11.88 -1.46 28.62
C MET A 494 -11.74 -0.76 29.98
N SER A 495 -12.64 0.19 30.22
CA SER A 495 -12.77 0.84 31.52
C SER A 495 -13.35 -0.12 32.56
N PRO A 496 -13.01 0.00 33.86
CA PRO A 496 -13.53 -0.90 34.91
C PRO A 496 -15.05 -0.95 35.04
N GLU A 497 -15.75 0.11 34.63
CA GLU A 497 -17.21 0.24 34.67
C GLU A 497 -17.95 -0.50 33.53
N GLN A 498 -17.24 -0.91 32.46
CA GLN A 498 -17.77 -1.73 31.36
C GLN A 498 -17.72 -3.22 31.71
#